data_AF-A0A353VM47-F1
#
_entry.id   AF-A0A353VM47-F1
#
_cell.length_a   1.000
_cell.length_b   1.000
_cell.length_c   1.000
_cell.angle_alpha   90.00
_cell.angle_beta   90.00
_cell.angle_gamma   90.00
#
_symmetry.space_group_name_H-M   'P 1'
#
loop_
_entity.id
_entity.type
_entity.pdbx_description
1 polymer ?
#
loop_
_entity_poly.entity_id
_entity_poly.type
_entity_poly.pdbx_seq_one_letter_code
_entity_poly.pdbx_strand_id
1 'polypeptide(L)'
;MMRYISILLILFLTACGGGEQSKDSTAKTENTEEMLLSEIDKYESMLSKEEAMDTKTNIRKTLIDLYSSYATSYSMKKQAPEMLFHAGTESVNVEEYNQAINYLKRLETGYHEYIKRPEAIYLIAFIYENHLNKKGPAKEYYNKVINEYPEHVLASQAKQSIDILMLSDEELIKKFQENNPG
;
A
#
# COMPACT_ATOMS: atom_id res chain seq x y z
N MET A 1 -51.55 -46.83 -23.61
CA MET A 1 -51.86 -48.29 -23.62
C MET A 1 -50.56 -49.03 -23.36
N MET A 2 -50.47 -49.71 -22.22
CA MET A 2 -49.33 -50.52 -21.76
C MET A 2 -49.22 -51.83 -22.56
N ARG A 3 -47.99 -52.31 -22.79
CA ARG A 3 -47.46 -53.67 -22.43
C ARG A 3 -46.06 -53.85 -23.05
N TYR A 4 -44.99 -53.84 -22.23
CA TYR A 4 -44.26 -55.00 -21.65
C TYR A 4 -43.69 -55.94 -22.74
N ILE A 5 -42.39 -56.23 -22.82
CA ILE A 5 -41.63 -57.35 -22.18
C ILE A 5 -40.28 -57.33 -22.96
N SER A 6 -39.06 -57.36 -22.42
CA SER A 6 -38.44 -58.45 -21.68
C SER A 6 -37.06 -58.04 -21.13
N ILE A 7 -36.76 -58.70 -20.02
CA ILE A 7 -35.56 -58.69 -19.17
C ILE A 7 -34.28 -59.00 -19.96
N LEU A 8 -33.18 -58.25 -19.69
CA LEU A 8 -31.89 -58.91 -19.50
C LEU A 8 -31.06 -58.19 -18.43
N LEU A 9 -30.83 -58.94 -17.37
CA LEU A 9 -30.08 -58.63 -16.17
C LEU A 9 -28.58 -58.76 -16.46
N ILE A 10 -27.81 -57.68 -16.34
CA ILE A 10 -26.36 -57.78 -16.14
C ILE A 10 -25.98 -56.80 -15.03
N LEU A 11 -25.80 -57.36 -13.83
CA LEU A 11 -25.02 -56.76 -12.76
C LEU A 11 -23.56 -56.69 -13.21
N PHE A 12 -23.01 -55.49 -13.32
CA PHE A 12 -21.59 -55.26 -13.06
C PHE A 12 -21.46 -54.41 -11.81
N LEU A 13 -21.01 -55.06 -10.75
CA LEU A 13 -20.47 -54.43 -9.55
C LEU A 13 -19.05 -53.93 -9.85
N THR A 14 -18.59 -53.03 -8.96
CA THR A 14 -17.23 -52.45 -8.82
C THR A 14 -17.01 -51.15 -9.62
N ALA A 15 -16.48 -50.05 -9.07
CA ALA A 15 -16.08 -49.71 -7.71
C ALA A 15 -16.01 -48.16 -7.58
N CYS A 16 -16.10 -47.68 -6.34
CA CYS A 16 -16.02 -46.28 -5.92
C CYS A 16 -14.84 -45.48 -6.52
N GLY A 17 -15.03 -44.17 -6.57
CA GLY A 17 -14.05 -43.27 -5.95
C GLY A 17 -13.79 -41.99 -6.72
N GLY A 18 -14.06 -40.85 -6.07
CA GLY A 18 -13.46 -39.57 -6.43
C GLY A 18 -14.42 -38.57 -7.07
N GLY A 19 -15.45 -38.16 -6.34
CA GLY A 19 -15.94 -36.81 -6.53
C GLY A 19 -14.86 -35.83 -6.06
N GLU A 20 -14.11 -35.23 -6.98
CA GLU A 20 -13.28 -34.08 -6.69
C GLU A 20 -14.18 -32.87 -6.40
N GLN A 21 -14.58 -32.74 -5.14
CA GLN A 21 -14.86 -31.43 -4.58
C GLN A 21 -13.51 -30.74 -4.33
N SER A 22 -13.30 -29.67 -5.08
CA SER A 22 -12.32 -28.64 -4.83
C SER A 22 -12.39 -28.15 -3.37
N LYS A 23 -11.48 -28.65 -2.54
CA LYS A 23 -11.16 -28.13 -1.21
C LYS A 23 -9.65 -28.22 -0.98
N ASP A 24 -8.87 -27.46 -1.74
CA ASP A 24 -7.46 -27.22 -1.42
C ASP A 24 -6.98 -25.89 -2.02
N SER A 25 -7.36 -24.79 -1.38
CA SER A 25 -6.80 -23.46 -1.69
C SER A 25 -6.51 -22.65 -0.43
N THR A 26 -7.11 -23.00 0.71
CA THR A 26 -6.86 -22.32 1.99
C THR A 26 -5.59 -22.79 2.70
N ALA A 27 -5.23 -24.08 2.66
CA ALA A 27 -4.08 -24.60 3.42
C ALA A 27 -2.70 -24.22 2.82
N LYS A 28 -2.59 -24.13 1.49
CA LYS A 28 -1.35 -23.64 0.83
C LYS A 28 -1.16 -22.13 0.96
N THR A 29 -2.25 -21.37 0.90
CA THR A 29 -2.21 -19.91 0.99
C THR A 29 -1.87 -19.43 2.40
N GLU A 30 -2.35 -20.10 3.46
CA GLU A 30 -1.99 -19.75 4.85
C GLU A 30 -0.51 -20.01 5.15
N ASN A 31 0.05 -21.14 4.70
CA ASN A 31 1.48 -21.42 4.85
C ASN A 31 2.36 -20.38 4.11
N THR A 32 1.91 -19.94 2.93
CA THR A 32 2.62 -18.94 2.12
C THR A 32 2.53 -17.53 2.72
N GLU A 33 1.41 -17.19 3.38
CA GLU A 33 1.22 -15.90 4.07
C GLU A 33 2.15 -15.79 5.28
N GLU A 34 2.17 -16.84 6.12
CA GLU A 34 3.02 -16.89 7.31
C GLU A 34 4.50 -16.82 6.96
N MET A 35 4.93 -17.52 5.90
CA MET A 35 6.30 -17.41 5.39
C MET A 35 6.66 -15.97 4.99
N LEU A 36 5.78 -15.29 4.25
CA LEU A 36 6.03 -13.93 3.79
C LEU A 36 6.09 -12.94 4.96
N LEU A 37 5.20 -13.07 5.95
CA LEU A 37 5.23 -12.27 7.18
C LEU A 37 6.51 -12.54 7.98
N SER A 38 6.93 -13.80 8.10
CA SER A 38 8.18 -14.15 8.77
C SER A 38 9.41 -13.57 8.07
N GLU A 39 9.41 -13.48 6.73
CA GLU A 39 10.47 -12.81 5.99
C GLU A 39 10.47 -11.31 6.22
N ILE A 40 9.30 -10.67 6.22
CA ILE A 40 9.13 -9.25 6.58
C ILE A 40 9.73 -8.99 7.96
N ASP A 41 9.29 -9.71 8.99
CA ASP A 41 9.76 -9.55 10.37
C ASP A 41 11.29 -9.70 10.49
N LYS A 42 11.86 -10.66 9.75
CA LYS A 42 13.30 -10.88 9.69
C LYS A 42 14.01 -9.65 9.15
N TYR A 43 13.58 -9.13 8.00
CA TYR A 43 14.23 -7.98 7.36
C TYR A 43 14.00 -6.67 8.13
N GLU A 44 12.85 -6.49 8.77
CA GLU A 44 12.61 -5.36 9.70
C GLU A 44 13.57 -5.41 10.89
N SER A 45 13.74 -6.59 11.51
CA SER A 45 14.71 -6.79 12.58
C SER A 45 16.15 -6.52 12.10
N MET A 46 16.51 -6.95 10.88
CA MET A 46 17.82 -6.64 10.29
C MET A 46 17.98 -5.12 10.09
N LEU A 47 16.98 -4.43 9.55
CA LEU A 47 17.02 -2.99 9.33
C LEU A 47 17.23 -2.22 10.64
N SER A 48 16.57 -2.65 11.72
CA SER A 48 16.64 -2.01 13.03
C SER A 48 18.03 -2.09 13.70
N LYS A 49 18.80 -3.13 13.37
CA LYS A 49 20.13 -3.42 13.96
C LYS A 49 21.28 -2.96 13.07
N GLU A 50 21.02 -2.73 11.80
CA GLU A 50 22.03 -2.30 10.84
C GLU A 50 22.46 -0.85 11.12
N GLU A 51 23.73 -0.55 10.87
CA GLU A 51 24.29 0.80 11.01
C GLU A 51 24.80 1.33 9.67
N ALA A 52 25.34 0.46 8.81
CA ALA A 52 25.89 0.82 7.51
C ALA A 52 24.78 1.26 6.54
N MET A 53 24.92 2.47 5.99
CA MET A 53 23.89 3.09 5.16
C MET A 53 23.60 2.31 3.86
N ASP A 54 24.65 1.80 3.20
CA ASP A 54 24.48 1.01 1.97
C ASP A 54 23.74 -0.30 2.25
N THR A 55 24.06 -0.96 3.36
CA THR A 55 23.37 -2.17 3.79
C THR A 55 21.91 -1.88 4.15
N LYS A 56 21.62 -0.79 4.88
CA LYS A 56 20.24 -0.34 5.14
C LYS A 56 19.46 -0.16 3.85
N THR A 57 20.08 0.46 2.84
CA THR A 57 19.44 0.74 1.55
C THR A 57 19.05 -0.57 0.85
N ASN A 58 19.94 -1.57 0.85
CA ASN A 58 19.63 -2.89 0.28
C ASN A 58 18.53 -3.61 1.06
N ILE A 59 18.56 -3.57 2.39
CA ILE A 59 17.51 -4.15 3.25
C ILE A 59 16.15 -3.51 2.96
N ARG A 60 16.09 -2.17 2.86
CA ARG A 60 14.86 -1.44 2.52
C ARG A 60 14.31 -1.84 1.15
N LYS A 61 15.17 -1.98 0.14
CA LYS A 61 14.76 -2.45 -1.19
C LYS A 61 14.11 -3.84 -1.11
N THR A 62 14.70 -4.76 -0.35
CA THR A 62 14.07 -6.06 -0.10
C THR A 62 12.73 -5.95 0.64
N LEU A 63 12.63 -5.10 1.67
CA LEU A 63 11.38 -4.88 2.39
C LEU A 63 10.27 -4.32 1.47
N ILE A 64 10.59 -3.38 0.60
CA ILE A 64 9.63 -2.83 -0.38
C ILE A 64 9.04 -3.94 -1.25
N ASP A 65 9.87 -4.87 -1.74
CA ASP A 65 9.43 -6.00 -2.55
C ASP A 65 8.53 -6.96 -1.73
N LEU A 66 8.91 -7.26 -0.49
CA LEU A 66 8.14 -8.13 0.41
C LEU A 66 6.78 -7.52 0.77
N TYR A 67 6.75 -6.25 1.19
CA TYR A 67 5.53 -5.53 1.50
C TYR A 67 4.58 -5.46 0.29
N SER A 68 5.11 -5.10 -0.88
CA SER A 68 4.30 -5.00 -2.09
C SER A 68 3.78 -6.36 -2.56
N SER A 69 4.55 -7.43 -2.37
CA SER A 69 4.14 -8.81 -2.61
C SER A 69 3.02 -9.24 -1.67
N TYR A 70 3.12 -8.90 -0.38
CA TYR A 70 2.07 -9.19 0.60
C TYR A 70 0.78 -8.47 0.23
N ALA A 71 0.85 -7.15 0.03
CA ALA A 71 -0.32 -6.35 -0.31
C ALA A 71 -1.02 -6.78 -1.60
N THR A 72 -0.26 -7.34 -2.54
CA THR A 72 -0.80 -7.85 -3.82
C THR A 72 -1.45 -9.22 -3.65
N SER A 73 -0.80 -10.11 -2.91
CA SER A 73 -1.27 -11.50 -2.73
C SER A 73 -2.42 -11.60 -1.73
N TYR A 74 -2.48 -10.69 -0.77
CA TYR A 74 -3.40 -10.70 0.37
C TYR A 74 -4.20 -9.40 0.48
N SER A 75 -4.61 -8.82 -0.65
CA SER A 75 -5.27 -7.50 -0.73
C SER A 75 -6.55 -7.35 0.10
N MET A 76 -7.22 -8.45 0.46
CA MET A 76 -8.43 -8.43 1.30
C MET A 76 -8.11 -8.52 2.80
N LYS A 77 -6.85 -8.73 3.20
CA LYS A 77 -6.44 -8.78 4.61
C LYS A 77 -6.32 -7.37 5.18
N LYS A 78 -6.67 -7.23 6.46
CA LYS A 78 -6.57 -5.95 7.20
C LYS A 78 -5.17 -5.34 7.19
N GLN A 79 -4.13 -6.16 7.02
CA GLN A 79 -2.72 -5.74 6.99
C GLN A 79 -2.30 -5.17 5.63
N ALA A 80 -3.00 -5.50 4.53
CA ALA A 80 -2.62 -5.07 3.20
C ALA A 80 -2.43 -3.55 3.02
N PRO A 81 -3.30 -2.66 3.58
CA PRO A 81 -3.05 -1.22 3.47
C PRO A 81 -1.82 -0.76 4.26
N GLU A 82 -1.53 -1.36 5.43
CA GLU A 82 -0.31 -1.05 6.19
C GLU A 82 0.94 -1.47 5.39
N MET A 83 0.90 -2.63 4.72
CA MET A 83 2.01 -3.06 3.86
C MET A 83 2.24 -2.11 2.68
N LEU A 84 1.17 -1.60 2.05
CA LEU A 84 1.33 -0.56 1.02
C LEU A 84 1.88 0.75 1.58
N PHE A 85 1.48 1.11 2.81
CA PHE A 85 2.01 2.29 3.49
C PHE A 85 3.51 2.15 3.72
N HIS A 86 3.95 1.01 4.28
CA HIS A 86 5.37 0.72 4.50
C HIS A 86 6.18 0.64 3.20
N ALA A 87 5.64 0.00 2.15
CA ALA A 87 6.28 -0.01 0.84
C ALA A 87 6.46 1.44 0.32
N GLY A 88 5.44 2.27 0.45
CA GLY A 88 5.49 3.68 0.09
C GLY A 88 6.56 4.47 0.86
N THR A 89 6.58 4.37 2.20
CA THR A 89 7.51 5.11 3.05
C THR A 89 8.95 4.64 2.89
N GLU A 90 9.18 3.33 2.75
CA GLU A 90 10.54 2.83 2.50
C GLU A 90 11.03 3.21 1.10
N SER A 91 10.16 3.24 0.08
CA SER A 91 10.51 3.78 -1.24
C SER A 91 10.96 5.25 -1.15
N VAL A 92 10.37 6.07 -0.28
CA VAL A 92 10.86 7.45 -0.03
C VAL A 92 12.27 7.41 0.59
N ASN A 93 12.51 6.54 1.58
CA ASN A 93 13.80 6.41 2.26
C ASN A 93 14.95 5.95 1.35
N VAL A 94 14.64 5.38 0.19
CA VAL A 94 15.63 4.99 -0.84
C VAL A 94 15.52 5.85 -2.11
N GLU A 95 14.82 6.98 -2.02
CA GLU A 95 14.66 7.99 -3.08
C GLU A 95 13.95 7.50 -4.35
N GLU A 96 13.18 6.40 -4.27
CA GLU A 96 12.37 5.83 -5.34
C GLU A 96 10.98 6.49 -5.38
N TYR A 97 10.95 7.81 -5.59
CA TYR A 97 9.77 8.65 -5.39
C TYR A 97 8.56 8.26 -6.25
N ASN A 98 8.77 7.87 -7.51
CA ASN A 98 7.67 7.43 -8.37
C ASN A 98 7.09 6.09 -7.87
N GLN A 99 7.94 5.20 -7.36
CA GLN A 99 7.50 3.93 -6.78
C GLN A 99 6.72 4.15 -5.49
N ALA A 100 7.21 5.05 -4.63
CA ALA A 100 6.50 5.47 -3.42
C ALA A 100 5.09 5.95 -3.73
N ILE A 101 4.95 6.88 -4.69
CA ILE A 101 3.67 7.39 -5.15
C ILE A 101 2.75 6.26 -5.64
N ASN A 102 3.27 5.28 -6.39
CA ASN A 102 2.47 4.16 -6.87
C ASN A 102 1.88 3.32 -5.72
N TYR A 103 2.68 2.98 -4.70
CA TYR A 103 2.17 2.22 -3.55
C TYR A 103 1.16 3.03 -2.74
N LEU A 104 1.44 4.30 -2.49
CA LEU A 104 0.53 5.18 -1.74
C LEU A 104 -0.78 5.42 -2.51
N LYS A 105 -0.76 5.52 -3.84
CA LYS A 105 -1.98 5.62 -4.65
C LYS A 105 -2.80 4.33 -4.63
N ARG A 106 -2.16 3.16 -4.64
CA ARG A 106 -2.86 1.88 -4.45
C ARG A 106 -3.55 1.82 -3.09
N LEU A 107 -2.88 2.29 -2.04
CA LEU A 107 -3.47 2.40 -0.70
C LEU A 107 -4.68 3.35 -0.71
N GLU A 108 -4.47 4.55 -1.24
CA GLU A 108 -5.46 5.62 -1.29
C GLU A 108 -6.75 5.19 -2.00
N THR A 109 -6.61 4.52 -3.14
CA THR A 109 -7.76 4.11 -3.97
C THR A 109 -8.39 2.79 -3.53
N GLY A 110 -7.62 1.90 -2.88
CA GLY A 110 -8.07 0.57 -2.50
C GLY A 110 -8.69 0.47 -1.10
N TYR A 111 -8.30 1.35 -0.17
CA TYR A 111 -8.54 1.12 1.27
C TYR A 111 -9.09 2.37 1.97
N HIS A 112 -10.34 2.71 1.66
CA HIS A 112 -11.01 3.94 2.11
C HIS A 112 -11.16 4.08 3.64
N GLU A 113 -11.25 2.96 4.36
CA GLU A 113 -11.41 2.92 5.82
C GLU A 113 -10.08 2.84 6.58
N TYR A 114 -8.94 2.77 5.87
CA TYR A 114 -7.65 2.64 6.53
C TYR A 114 -7.28 3.94 7.26
N ILE A 115 -6.92 3.80 8.54
CA ILE A 115 -6.71 4.95 9.44
C ILE A 115 -5.61 5.90 8.95
N LYS A 116 -4.57 5.39 8.27
CA LYS A 116 -3.49 6.22 7.72
C LYS A 116 -3.68 6.65 6.27
N ARG A 117 -4.91 6.55 5.73
CA ARG A 117 -5.23 7.05 4.39
C ARG A 117 -4.97 8.56 4.23
N PRO A 118 -5.31 9.46 5.18
CA PRO A 118 -4.96 10.88 5.04
C PRO A 118 -3.45 11.13 4.99
N GLU A 119 -2.65 10.38 5.76
CA GLU A 119 -1.18 10.42 5.75
C GLU A 119 -0.65 9.99 4.38
N ALA A 120 -1.19 8.92 3.79
CA ALA A 120 -0.77 8.46 2.47
C ALA A 120 -1.05 9.52 1.39
N ILE A 121 -2.23 10.15 1.41
CA ILE A 121 -2.61 11.21 0.47
C ILE A 121 -1.69 12.43 0.65
N TYR A 122 -1.44 12.84 1.89
CA TYR A 122 -0.54 13.94 2.20
C TYR A 122 0.88 13.65 1.73
N LEU A 123 1.38 12.43 1.97
CA LEU A 123 2.72 12.03 1.55
C LEU A 123 2.87 12.02 0.01
N ILE A 124 1.83 11.65 -0.75
CA ILE A 124 1.85 11.79 -2.21
C ILE A 124 2.03 13.26 -2.61
N ALA A 125 1.29 14.19 -1.99
CA ALA A 125 1.43 15.63 -2.24
C ALA A 125 2.84 16.12 -1.92
N PHE A 126 3.35 15.73 -0.75
CA PHE A 126 4.69 16.08 -0.28
C PHE A 126 5.78 15.60 -1.24
N ILE A 127 5.68 14.37 -1.76
CA ILE A 127 6.65 13.84 -2.73
C ILE A 127 6.59 14.62 -4.03
N TYR A 128 5.39 14.92 -4.55
CA TYR A 128 5.25 15.73 -5.75
C TYR A 128 5.88 17.11 -5.59
N GLU A 129 5.68 17.75 -4.44
CA GLU A 129 6.24 19.06 -4.13
C GLU A 129 7.76 19.00 -4.00
N ASN A 130 8.27 18.23 -3.04
CA ASN A 130 9.64 18.36 -2.55
C ASN A 130 10.66 17.55 -3.35
N HIS A 131 10.23 16.46 -3.98
CA HIS A 131 11.15 15.55 -4.66
C HIS A 131 10.99 15.56 -6.18
N LEU A 132 9.79 15.88 -6.68
CA LEU A 132 9.52 15.90 -8.12
C LEU A 132 9.30 17.31 -8.69
N ASN A 133 9.23 18.35 -7.85
CA ASN A 133 8.97 19.74 -8.24
C ASN A 133 7.70 19.91 -9.10
N LYS A 134 6.68 19.07 -8.85
CA LYS A 134 5.40 19.03 -9.58
C LYS A 134 4.30 19.74 -8.76
N LYS A 135 4.28 21.07 -8.83
CA LYS A 135 3.32 21.91 -8.09
C LYS A 135 1.85 21.57 -8.34
N GLY A 136 1.47 21.28 -9.59
CA GLY A 136 0.08 20.93 -9.94
C GLY A 136 -0.42 19.68 -9.20
N PRO A 137 0.22 18.52 -9.40
CA PRO A 137 -0.10 17.29 -8.66
C PRO A 137 0.01 17.44 -7.13
N ALA A 138 1.01 18.19 -6.63
CA ALA A 138 1.10 18.45 -5.19
C ALA A 138 -0.15 19.17 -4.66
N LYS A 139 -0.58 20.26 -5.32
CA LYS A 139 -1.79 21.00 -4.96
C LYS A 139 -3.04 20.13 -5.03
N GLU A 140 -3.14 19.25 -6.02
CA GLU A 140 -4.27 18.32 -6.16
C GLU A 140 -4.41 17.41 -4.94
N TYR A 141 -3.32 16.74 -4.54
CA TYR A 141 -3.34 15.83 -3.40
C TYR A 141 -3.48 16.57 -2.05
N TYR A 142 -2.91 17.76 -1.89
CA TYR A 142 -3.17 18.58 -0.70
C TYR A 142 -4.65 18.97 -0.58
N ASN A 143 -5.29 19.41 -1.67
CA ASN A 143 -6.73 19.69 -1.66
C ASN A 143 -7.55 18.44 -1.35
N LYS A 144 -7.10 17.26 -1.80
CA LYS A 144 -7.75 15.99 -1.48
C LYS A 144 -7.77 15.74 0.04
N VAL A 145 -6.66 15.97 0.74
CA VAL A 145 -6.62 15.89 2.23
C VAL A 145 -7.61 16.89 2.85
N ILE A 146 -7.61 18.14 2.38
CA ILE A 146 -8.47 19.21 2.92
C ILE A 146 -9.96 18.88 2.75
N ASN A 147 -10.33 18.34 1.60
CA ASN A 147 -11.73 18.09 1.25
C ASN A 147 -12.26 16.78 1.86
N GLU A 148 -11.45 15.72 1.86
CA GLU A 148 -11.87 14.41 2.38
C GLU A 148 -11.70 14.29 3.90
N TYR A 149 -10.76 15.03 4.49
CA TYR A 149 -10.42 14.95 5.92
C TYR A 149 -10.33 16.32 6.60
N PRO A 150 -11.38 17.16 6.53
CA PRO A 150 -11.31 18.56 6.97
C PRO A 150 -10.95 18.75 8.44
N GLU A 151 -11.31 17.79 9.31
CA GLU A 151 -11.04 17.81 10.75
C GLU A 151 -9.70 17.15 11.13
N HIS A 152 -8.99 16.56 10.16
CA HIS A 152 -7.70 15.92 10.41
C HIS A 152 -6.57 16.94 10.54
N VAL A 153 -5.58 16.69 11.40
CA VAL A 153 -4.44 17.60 11.61
C VAL A 153 -3.70 17.95 10.30
N LEU A 154 -3.66 16.99 9.37
CA LEU A 154 -3.04 17.18 8.05
C LEU A 154 -3.80 18.11 7.12
N ALA A 155 -5.10 18.37 7.32
CA ALA A 155 -5.82 19.34 6.51
C ALA A 155 -5.33 20.77 6.76
N SER A 156 -5.03 21.12 8.01
CA SER A 156 -4.40 22.40 8.32
C SER A 156 -3.00 22.50 7.73
N GLN A 157 -2.20 21.43 7.79
CA GLN A 157 -0.86 21.40 7.21
C GLN A 157 -0.92 21.54 5.68
N ALA A 158 -1.83 20.81 5.02
CA ALA A 158 -2.03 20.88 3.57
C ALA A 158 -2.42 22.29 3.10
N LYS A 159 -3.25 23.03 3.87
CA LYS A 159 -3.56 24.44 3.56
C LYS A 159 -2.30 25.30 3.56
N GLN A 160 -1.47 25.16 4.59
CA GLN A 160 -0.21 25.90 4.70
C GLN A 160 0.76 25.54 3.57
N SER A 161 0.86 24.25 3.22
CA SER A 161 1.68 23.82 2.09
C SER A 161 1.20 24.43 0.78
N ILE A 162 -0.12 24.48 0.52
CA ILE A 162 -0.65 25.16 -0.68
C ILE A 162 -0.30 26.64 -0.69
N ASP A 163 -0.45 27.34 0.45
CA ASP A 163 -0.12 28.77 0.54
C ASP A 163 1.35 29.01 0.19
N ILE A 164 2.27 28.18 0.68
CA ILE A 164 3.71 28.25 0.39
C ILE A 164 4.00 27.91 -1.07
N LEU A 165 3.39 26.84 -1.59
CA LEU A 165 3.61 26.32 -2.95
C LEU A 165 3.33 27.35 -4.04
N MET A 166 2.39 28.26 -3.79
CA MET A 166 1.97 29.31 -4.72
C MET A 166 2.84 30.58 -4.68
N LEU A 167 3.70 30.73 -3.68
CA LEU A 167 4.56 31.91 -3.54
C LEU A 167 5.81 31.80 -4.43
N SER A 168 6.32 32.94 -4.86
CA SER A 168 7.69 33.07 -5.38
C SER A 168 8.72 33.06 -4.23
N ASP A 169 9.99 32.85 -4.55
CA ASP A 169 11.08 32.88 -3.58
C ASP A 169 11.18 34.26 -2.89
N GLU A 170 10.94 35.34 -3.65
CA GLU A 170 10.91 36.71 -3.10
C GLU A 170 9.74 36.91 -2.14
N GLU A 171 8.56 36.39 -2.48
CA GLU A 171 7.38 36.46 -1.62
C GLU A 171 7.57 35.63 -0.34
N LEU A 172 8.26 34.49 -0.42
CA LEU A 172 8.64 33.67 0.73
C LEU A 172 9.61 34.41 1.66
N ILE A 173 10.67 35.02 1.11
CA ILE A 173 11.63 35.82 1.90
C ILE A 173 10.91 36.97 2.61
N LYS A 174 10.04 37.69 1.90
CA LYS A 174 9.27 38.80 2.47
C LYS A 174 8.38 38.31 3.62
N LYS A 175 7.63 37.22 3.42
CA LYS A 175 6.76 36.64 4.44
C LYS A 175 7.55 36.15 5.67
N PHE A 176 8.77 35.64 5.47
CA PHE A 176 9.65 35.25 6.58
C PHE A 176 10.13 36.44 7.40
N GLN A 177 10.52 37.54 6.74
CA GLN A 177 10.95 38.79 7.39
C GLN A 177 9.82 39.46 8.18
N GLU A 178 8.60 39.47 7.65
CA GLU A 178 7.42 40.04 8.33
C GLU A 178 7.05 39.26 9.61
N ASN A 179 7.22 37.94 9.61
CA ASN A 179 6.90 37.09 10.76
C ASN A 179 8.02 37.00 11.81
N ASN A 180 9.25 37.43 11.47
CA ASN A 180 10.39 37.47 12.38
C ASN A 180 11.06 38.84 12.30
N PRO A 181 10.39 39.92 12.76
CA PRO A 181 11.04 41.21 12.88
C PRO A 181 12.16 41.09 13.91
N GLY A 182 13.38 41.48 13.51
CA GLY A 182 14.57 41.45 14.37
C GLY A 182 14.47 42.35 15.59
#